data_AF-K1SPD4-F1
#
_entry.id   AF-K1SPD4-F1
#
_cell.length_a   1.000
_cell.length_b   1.000
_cell.length_c   1.000
_cell.angle_alpha   90.00
_cell.angle_beta   90.00
_cell.angle_gamma   90.00
#
_symmetry.space_group_name_H-M   'P 1'
#
loop_
_entity.id
_entity.type
_entity.pdbx_description
1 polymer ?
#
loop_
_entity_poly.entity_id
_entity_poly.type
_entity_poly.pdbx_seq_one_letter_code
_entity_poly.pdbx_strand_id
1 'polypeptide(L)'
;MDGKKRVKLEELLPIIEEKLSAGGTVVLPITGTSMLPLLVAGRDKVTLKSAILPLEKDAIPFYRRNDGAFVLHRKVGEDENGYVMCGDNQWVMEHGITDKN
;
A
#
# COMPACT_ATOMS: atom_id res chain seq x y z
N MET A 1 27.10 -15.93 2.61
CA MET A 1 25.99 -15.77 1.66
C MET A 1 24.98 -14.83 2.27
N ASP A 2 24.87 -13.65 1.67
CA ASP A 2 23.94 -12.53 1.85
C ASP A 2 23.13 -12.44 3.16
N GLY A 3 23.66 -11.70 4.13
CA GLY A 3 23.01 -11.40 5.41
C GLY A 3 21.84 -10.43 5.25
N LYS A 4 20.70 -10.91 4.76
CA LYS A 4 19.48 -10.10 4.70
C LYS A 4 18.95 -9.88 6.12
N LYS A 5 19.22 -8.70 6.67
CA LYS A 5 18.64 -8.27 7.95
C LYS A 5 17.14 -8.10 7.75
N ARG A 6 16.34 -8.84 8.52
CA ARG A 6 14.90 -8.59 8.63
C ARG A 6 14.73 -7.38 9.52
N VAL A 7 14.19 -6.30 8.95
CA VAL A 7 13.80 -5.09 9.65
C VAL A 7 12.30 -4.96 9.55
N LYS A 8 11.67 -4.40 10.59
CA LYS A 8 10.25 -4.07 10.55
C LYS A 8 10.04 -2.90 9.61
N LEU A 9 8.91 -2.88 8.91
CA LEU A 9 8.60 -1.80 7.98
C LEU A 9 8.47 -0.46 8.73
N GLU A 10 7.94 -0.49 9.94
CA GLU A 10 7.78 0.66 10.82
C GLU A 10 9.10 1.38 11.09
N GLU A 11 10.21 0.62 11.19
CA GLU A 11 11.55 1.17 11.40
C GLU A 11 12.09 1.89 10.15
N LEU A 12 11.54 1.57 8.97
CA LEU A 12 11.94 2.16 7.69
C LEU A 12 11.05 3.33 7.26
N LEU A 13 9.91 3.58 7.93
CA LEU A 13 8.97 4.63 7.52
C LEU A 13 9.61 6.01 7.37
N PRO A 14 10.45 6.51 8.30
CA PRO A 14 11.03 7.83 8.14
C PRO A 14 11.87 7.95 6.85
N ILE A 15 12.56 6.88 6.48
CA ILE A 15 13.41 6.83 5.27
C ILE A 15 12.53 6.73 4.02
N ILE A 16 11.44 5.96 4.09
CA ILE A 16 10.46 5.83 3.01
C ILE A 16 9.82 7.19 2.75
N GLU A 17 9.31 7.85 3.79
CA GLU A 17 8.69 9.17 3.73
C GLU A 17 9.66 10.22 3.18
N GLU A 18 10.90 10.26 3.69
CA GLU A 18 11.94 11.15 3.19
C GLU A 18 12.16 10.93 1.67
N LYS A 19 12.35 9.69 1.25
CA LYS A 19 12.62 9.36 -0.16
C LYS A 19 11.45 9.73 -1.07
N LEU A 20 10.21 9.47 -0.65
CA LEU A 20 9.02 9.81 -1.42
C LEU A 20 8.81 11.33 -1.47
N SER A 21 9.00 12.03 -0.34
CA SER A 21 8.90 13.50 -0.27
C SER A 21 9.90 14.21 -1.19
N ALA A 22 11.08 13.64 -1.39
CA ALA A 22 12.09 14.11 -2.34
C ALA A 22 11.78 13.78 -3.82
N GLY A 23 10.59 13.24 -4.13
CA GLY A 23 10.20 12.80 -5.48
C GLY A 23 10.84 11.49 -5.92
N GLY A 24 11.50 10.78 -5.00
CA GLY A 24 12.08 9.46 -5.25
C GLY A 24 11.03 8.35 -5.23
N THR A 25 11.52 7.12 -5.38
CA THR A 25 10.70 5.90 -5.36
C THR A 25 11.25 4.85 -4.41
N VAL A 26 10.37 4.03 -3.85
CA VAL A 26 10.73 2.92 -2.95
C VAL A 26 10.25 1.61 -3.55
N VAL A 27 11.10 0.58 -3.54
CA VAL A 27 10.72 -0.76 -4.01
C VAL A 27 10.48 -1.66 -2.80
N LEU A 28 9.29 -2.23 -2.69
CA LEU A 28 8.92 -3.14 -1.60
C LEU A 28 8.53 -4.53 -2.16
N PRO A 29 8.94 -5.63 -1.48
CA PRO A 29 8.40 -6.95 -1.78
C PRO A 29 6.94 -7.06 -1.33
N ILE A 30 6.14 -7.84 -2.05
CA ILE A 30 4.76 -8.13 -1.68
C ILE A 30 4.70 -9.27 -0.67
N THR A 31 3.78 -9.14 0.29
CA THR A 31 3.42 -10.18 1.27
C THR A 31 1.91 -10.43 1.22
N GLY A 32 1.49 -11.62 1.65
CA GLY A 32 0.08 -12.00 1.68
C GLY A 32 -0.50 -12.39 0.31
N THR A 33 -1.82 -12.54 0.27
CA THR A 33 -2.57 -13.08 -0.88
C THR A 33 -3.76 -12.20 -1.29
N SER A 34 -3.95 -11.05 -0.62
CA SER A 34 -5.11 -10.17 -0.83
C SER A 34 -5.18 -9.57 -2.24
N MET A 35 -4.03 -9.43 -2.90
CA MET A 35 -3.91 -8.83 -4.24
C MET A 35 -3.72 -9.87 -5.35
N LEU A 36 -3.92 -11.16 -5.07
CA LEU A 36 -3.94 -12.17 -6.14
C LEU A 36 -5.12 -11.90 -7.11
N PRO A 37 -5.01 -12.31 -8.39
CA PRO A 37 -3.82 -12.85 -9.05
C PRO A 37 -2.82 -11.78 -9.50
N LEU A 38 -3.12 -10.48 -9.30
CA LEU A 38 -2.33 -9.37 -9.81
C LEU A 38 -0.93 -9.30 -9.20
N LEU A 39 -0.84 -9.38 -7.86
CA LEU A 39 0.42 -9.34 -7.12
C LEU A 39 0.61 -10.62 -6.31
N VAL A 40 1.71 -11.32 -6.59
CA VAL A 40 2.06 -12.61 -5.99
C VAL A 40 3.27 -12.45 -5.07
N ALA A 41 3.06 -12.72 -3.78
CA ALA A 41 4.12 -12.69 -2.78
C ALA A 41 5.28 -13.64 -3.15
N GLY A 42 6.52 -13.20 -2.92
CA GLY A 42 7.73 -13.94 -3.27
C GLY A 42 8.10 -13.92 -4.77
N ARG A 43 7.19 -13.49 -5.66
CA ARG A 43 7.45 -13.26 -7.08
C ARG A 43 7.59 -11.78 -7.38
N ASP A 44 6.62 -10.99 -6.94
CA ASP A 44 6.45 -9.60 -7.35
C ASP A 44 6.99 -8.61 -6.30
N LYS A 45 7.37 -7.45 -6.80
CA LYS A 45 7.71 -6.25 -6.03
C LYS A 45 6.95 -5.07 -6.61
N VAL A 46 6.65 -4.08 -5.79
CA VAL A 46 6.03 -2.82 -6.24
C VAL A 46 6.99 -1.67 -6.07
N THR A 47 6.92 -0.73 -7.01
CA THR A 47 7.61 0.55 -6.92
C THR A 47 6.60 1.61 -6.49
N LEU A 48 6.79 2.16 -5.30
CA LEU A 48 5.98 3.23 -4.75
C LEU A 48 6.55 4.58 -5.15
N LYS A 49 5.65 5.52 -5.42
CA LYS A 49 5.89 6.96 -5.57
C LYS A 49 4.93 7.70 -4.65
N SER A 50 5.19 8.97 -4.40
CA SER A 50 4.24 9.83 -3.69
C SER A 50 2.87 9.77 -4.35
N ALA A 51 1.84 9.60 -3.52
CA ALA A 51 0.47 9.56 -3.99
C ALA A 51 0.10 10.92 -4.61
N ILE A 52 -0.68 10.86 -5.69
CA ILE A 52 -1.37 12.03 -6.23
C ILE A 52 -2.78 11.96 -5.67
N LEU A 53 -3.18 13.01 -4.95
CA LEU A 53 -4.47 13.10 -4.28
C LEU A 53 -5.37 14.13 -4.99
N PRO A 54 -6.70 13.90 -5.05
CA PRO A 54 -7.38 12.70 -4.58
C PRO A 54 -7.03 11.48 -5.43
N LEU A 55 -7.12 10.29 -4.84
CA LEU A 55 -6.78 9.05 -5.53
C LEU A 55 -7.65 8.87 -6.79
N GLU A 56 -7.04 8.51 -7.90
CA GLU A 56 -7.78 8.17 -9.12
C GLU A 56 -8.50 6.82 -8.98
N LYS A 57 -9.52 6.61 -9.81
CA LYS A 57 -10.21 5.31 -9.89
C LYS A 57 -9.20 4.19 -10.18
N ASP A 58 -9.39 3.03 -9.54
CA ASP A 58 -8.56 1.84 -9.67
C ASP A 58 -7.10 1.98 -9.20
N ALA A 59 -6.74 3.11 -8.57
CA ALA A 59 -5.44 3.28 -7.93
C ALA A 59 -5.21 2.21 -6.84
N ILE A 60 -3.95 1.79 -6.68
CA ILE A 60 -3.53 0.84 -5.63
C ILE A 60 -2.58 1.58 -4.67
N PRO A 61 -3.10 2.41 -3.75
CA PRO A 61 -2.28 3.10 -2.77
C PRO A 61 -1.65 2.13 -1.78
N PHE A 62 -0.48 2.52 -1.27
CA PHE A 62 0.09 1.95 -0.06
C PHE A 62 -0.27 2.85 1.11
N TYR A 63 -1.05 2.34 2.07
CA TYR A 63 -1.55 3.14 3.19
C TYR A 63 -1.49 2.37 4.51
N ARG A 64 -1.61 3.09 5.61
CA ARG A 64 -1.66 2.56 6.96
C ARG A 64 -3.09 2.60 7.48
N ARG A 65 -3.58 1.44 7.89
CA ARG A 65 -4.87 1.30 8.56
C ARG A 65 -4.83 1.90 9.96
N ASN A 66 -6.02 2.14 10.52
CA ASN A 66 -6.17 2.60 11.90
C ASN A 66 -5.63 1.61 12.94
N ASP A 67 -5.61 0.31 12.61
CA ASP A 67 -4.99 -0.74 13.44
C ASP A 67 -3.45 -0.77 13.32
N GLY A 68 -2.88 0.08 12.47
CA GLY A 68 -1.45 0.22 12.24
C GLY A 68 -0.89 -0.66 11.12
N ALA A 69 -1.69 -1.55 10.52
CA ALA A 69 -1.23 -2.42 9.45
C ALA A 69 -1.02 -1.66 8.12
N PHE A 70 0.04 -2.02 7.41
CA PHE A 70 0.34 -1.50 6.08
C PHE A 70 -0.26 -2.39 5.00
N VAL A 71 -0.97 -1.77 4.05
CA VAL A 71 -1.72 -2.50 3.03
C VAL A 71 -1.61 -1.86 1.65
N LEU A 72 -1.71 -2.71 0.63
CA LEU A 72 -1.96 -2.34 -0.77
C LEU A 72 -3.31 -2.91 -1.14
N HIS A 73 -4.27 -2.05 -1.43
CA HIS A 73 -5.60 -2.44 -1.91
C HIS A 73 -6.04 -1.48 -3.00
N ARG A 74 -6.90 -1.94 -3.90
CA ARG A 74 -7.42 -1.13 -5.00
C ARG A 74 -8.55 -0.26 -4.50
N LYS A 75 -8.55 1.01 -4.90
CA LYS A 75 -9.72 1.88 -4.79
C LYS A 75 -10.79 1.42 -5.77
N VAL A 76 -11.88 0.89 -5.23
CA VAL A 76 -13.02 0.37 -6.00
C VAL A 76 -14.19 1.36 -6.04
N GLY A 77 -14.19 2.37 -5.17
CA GLY A 77 -15.23 3.39 -5.12
C GLY A 77 -14.98 4.46 -4.06
N GLU A 78 -16.01 5.23 -3.79
CA GLU A 78 -16.08 6.24 -2.74
C GLU A 78 -17.47 6.20 -2.11
N ASP A 79 -17.56 6.54 -0.82
CA ASP A 79 -18.80 6.77 -0.09
C ASP A 79 -18.68 8.01 0.82
N GLU A 80 -19.67 8.24 1.68
CA GLU A 80 -19.69 9.38 2.61
C GLU A 80 -18.52 9.40 3.61
N ASN A 81 -17.84 8.27 3.82
CA ASN A 81 -16.72 8.11 4.74
C ASN A 81 -15.35 8.19 4.04
N GLY A 82 -15.31 8.26 2.71
CA GLY A 82 -14.10 8.41 1.92
C GLY A 82 -13.94 7.34 0.84
N TYR A 83 -12.72 6.89 0.63
CA TYR A 83 -12.39 5.84 -0.33
C TYR A 83 -12.84 4.47 0.16
N VAL A 84 -13.40 3.69 -0.77
CA VAL A 84 -13.70 2.28 -0.58
C VAL A 84 -12.60 1.46 -1.23
N MET A 85 -11.89 0.68 -0.43
CA MET A 85 -10.74 -0.14 -0.84
C MET A 85 -11.09 -1.62 -0.84
N CYS A 86 -10.47 -2.41 -1.73
CA CYS A 86 -10.58 -3.87 -1.69
C CYS A 86 -9.31 -4.53 -2.24
N GLY A 87 -8.94 -5.68 -1.67
CA GLY A 87 -7.96 -6.56 -2.29
C GLY A 87 -8.55 -7.25 -3.52
N ASP A 88 -7.77 -7.36 -4.60
CA ASP A 88 -8.22 -7.99 -5.85
C ASP A 88 -8.66 -9.47 -5.68
N ASN A 89 -8.21 -10.14 -4.61
CA ASN A 89 -8.58 -11.51 -4.23
C ASN A 89 -9.56 -11.58 -3.05
N GLN A 90 -10.27 -10.49 -2.75
CA GLN A 90 -11.13 -10.38 -1.58
C GLN A 90 -12.53 -9.87 -1.95
N TRP A 91 -13.49 -10.12 -1.07
CA TRP A 91 -14.89 -9.70 -1.22
C TRP A 91 -15.33 -8.69 -0.16
N VAL A 92 -14.52 -8.48 0.86
CA VAL A 92 -14.81 -7.58 1.98
C VAL A 92 -14.21 -6.22 1.65
N MET A 93 -15.09 -5.22 1.48
CA MET A 93 -14.68 -3.85 1.24
C MET A 93 -14.22 -3.17 2.54
N GLU A 94 -13.19 -2.35 2.42
CA GLU A 94 -12.67 -1.50 3.49
C GLU A 94 -13.16 -0.07 3.26
N HIS A 95 -13.86 0.47 4.26
CA HIS A 95 -14.46 1.80 4.24
C HIS A 95 -13.71 2.74 5.19
N GLY A 96 -13.90 4.06 5.02
CA GLY A 96 -13.31 5.06 5.91
C GLY A 96 -11.84 5.36 5.65
N ILE A 97 -11.33 5.03 4.46
CA ILE A 97 -9.97 5.38 4.05
C ILE A 97 -9.97 6.78 3.42
N THR A 98 -9.04 7.62 3.84
CA THR A 98 -8.98 9.02 3.44
C THR A 98 -7.55 9.41 3.07
N ASP A 99 -7.36 10.64 2.60
CA ASP A 99 -6.03 11.23 2.33
C ASP A 99 -5.08 11.28 3.54
N LYS A 100 -5.59 10.99 4.76
CA LYS A 100 -4.81 10.97 6.00
C LYS A 100 -4.25 9.59 6.37
N ASN A 101 -4.62 8.55 5.63
CA ASN A 101 -4.19 7.17 5.85
C ASN A 101 -2.82 6.86 5.25
#